data_AF-F1LE67-F1
#
_entry.id   AF-F1LE67-F1
#
_cell.length_a   1.000
_cell.length_b   1.000
_cell.length_c   1.000
_cell.angle_alpha   90.00
_cell.angle_beta   90.00
_cell.angle_gamma   90.00
#
_symmetry.space_group_name_H-M   'P 1'
#
loop_
_entity.id
_entity.type
_entity.pdbx_description
1 polymer ?
#
loop_
_entity_poly.entity_id
_entity_poly.type
_entity_poly.pdbx_seq_one_letter_code
_entity_poly.pdbx_strand_id
1 'polypeptide(L)' 'MSDQGVRLSINLRERCRMHDLNEALDDLRAVIPYAHGNSVRKLSKIATLLLAKNHIIMQANAIEDLRV' A
#
# COMPACT_ATOMS: atom_id res chain seq x y z
N MET A 1 -36.94 -6.70 -4.60
CA MET A 1 -35.71 -7.32 -4.04
C MET A 1 -35.80 -7.17 -2.53
N SER A 2 -35.56 -8.22 -1.74
CA SER A 2 -35.60 -8.11 -0.27
C SER A 2 -34.46 -7.21 0.22
N ASP A 3 -34.71 -6.43 1.28
CA ASP A 3 -33.72 -5.54 1.91
C ASP A 3 -32.39 -6.27 2.23
N GLN A 4 -32.50 -7.54 2.62
CA GLN A 4 -31.36 -8.40 2.92
C GLN A 4 -30.49 -8.71 1.69
N GLY A 5 -31.08 -8.86 0.50
CA GLY A 5 -30.33 -9.06 -0.74
C GLY A 5 -29.50 -7.84 -1.15
N VAL A 6 -30.04 -6.64 -0.92
CA VAL A 6 -29.34 -5.38 -1.20
C VAL A 6 -28.14 -5.20 -0.26
N ARG A 7 -28.32 -5.46 1.04
CA ARG A 7 -27.24 -5.39 2.04
C ARG A 7 -26.07 -6.33 1.70
N LEU A 8 -26.36 -7.57 1.31
CA LEU A 8 -25.33 -8.54 0.94
C LEU A 8 -24.55 -8.12 -0.32
N SER A 9 -25.25 -7.60 -1.33
CA SER A 9 -24.63 -7.09 -2.56
C SER A 9 -23.66 -5.93 -2.28
N ILE A 10 -24.08 -4.98 -1.43
CA ILE A 10 -23.23 -3.84 -1.02
C ILE A 10 -21.99 -4.33 -0.27
N ASN A 11 -22.14 -5.24 0.68
CA ASN A 11 -21.02 -5.79 1.45
C ASN A 11 -20.01 -6.54 0.58
N LEU A 12 -20.49 -7.29 -0.42
CA LEU A 12 -19.62 -7.97 -1.37
C LEU A 12 -18.82 -6.97 -2.19
N ARG A 13 -19.49 -5.93 -2.73
CA ARG A 13 -18.84 -4.89 -3.51
C ARG A 13 -17.75 -4.16 -2.73
N GLU A 14 -18.03 -3.79 -1.48
CA GLU A 14 -17.03 -3.12 -0.63
C GLU A 14 -15.86 -4.02 -0.27
N ARG A 15 -16.10 -5.33 -0.12
CA ARG A 15 -15.03 -6.31 0.08
C ARG A 15 -14.10 -6.42 -1.12
N CYS A 16 -14.66 -6.46 -2.34
CA CYS A 16 -13.87 -6.44 -3.58
C CYS A 16 -13.04 -5.16 -3.67
N ARG A 17 -13.67 -3.99 -3.47
CA ARG A 17 -12.96 -2.69 -3.47
C ARG A 17 -11.79 -2.66 -2.48
N MET A 18 -11.98 -3.23 -1.29
CA MET A 18 -10.92 -3.33 -0.29
C MET A 18 -9.84 -4.34 -0.65
N HIS A 19 -10.14 -5.38 -1.43
CA HIS A 19 -9.15 -6.32 -1.94
C HIS A 19 -8.22 -5.63 -2.94
N ASP A 20 -8.77 -4.93 -3.93
CA ASP A 20 -8.02 -4.16 -4.93
C ASP A 20 -7.11 -3.12 -4.24
N LEU A 21 -7.63 -2.44 -3.21
CA LEU A 21 -6.83 -1.48 -2.44
C LEU A 21 -5.67 -2.15 -1.67
N ASN A 22 -5.90 -3.33 -1.10
CA ASN A 22 -4.86 -4.04 -0.37
C ASN A 22 -3.79 -4.60 -1.31
N GLU A 23 -4.19 -5.04 -2.51
CA GLU A 23 -3.29 -5.50 -3.58
C GLU A 23 -2.36 -4.35 -4.01
N ALA A 24 -2.91 -3.18 -4.34
CA ALA A 24 -2.09 -2.01 -4.68
C ALA A 24 -1.14 -1.58 -3.55
N LEU A 25 -1.55 -1.77 -2.28
CA LEU A 25 -0.68 -1.49 -1.14
C LEU A 25 0.43 -2.53 -0.97
N ASP A 26 0.19 -3.78 -1.34
CA ASP A 26 1.21 -4.84 -1.37
C ASP A 26 2.22 -4.60 -2.51
N ASP A 27 1.75 -4.13 -3.68
CA ASP A 27 2.64 -3.68 -4.75
C ASP A 27 3.52 -2.49 -4.30
N LEU A 28 2.94 -1.55 -3.52
CA LEU A 28 3.70 -0.46 -2.93
C LEU A 28 4.78 -1.00 -1.97
N ARG A 29 4.46 -2.03 -1.16
CA ARG A 29 5.45 -2.66 -0.28
C ARG A 29 6.60 -3.25 -1.07
N ALA A 30 6.32 -3.88 -2.22
CA ALA A 30 7.30 -4.56 -3.08
C ALA A 30 8.45 -3.65 -3.55
N VAL A 31 8.22 -2.34 -3.61
CA VAL A 31 9.21 -1.36 -4.09
C VAL A 31 9.85 -0.55 -2.97
N ILE A 32 9.42 -0.70 -1.72
CA ILE A 32 9.99 0.03 -0.58
C ILE A 32 11.31 -0.63 -0.13
N PRO A 33 12.42 0.12 -0.03
CA PRO A 33 13.66 -0.42 0.49
C PRO A 33 13.50 -0.95 1.92
N TYR A 34 14.18 -2.05 2.24
CA TYR A 34 14.16 -2.68 3.57
C TYR A 34 12.79 -3.23 4.03
N ALA A 35 11.78 -3.21 3.16
CA ALA A 35 10.49 -3.86 3.40
C ALA A 35 10.53 -5.38 3.17
N HIS A 36 11.65 -5.89 2.62
CA HIS A 36 11.83 -7.30 2.25
C HIS A 36 13.04 -7.91 2.96
N GLY A 37 12.83 -9.09 3.52
CA GLY A 37 13.87 -9.93 4.10
C GLY A 37 13.24 -11.14 4.77
N ASN A 38 13.92 -12.29 4.73
CA ASN A 38 13.39 -13.57 5.22
C ASN A 38 12.98 -13.54 6.70
N SER A 39 13.48 -12.56 7.45
CA SER A 39 13.18 -12.32 8.87
C SER A 39 12.35 -11.05 9.13
N VAL A 40 11.99 -10.30 8.08
CA VAL A 40 11.29 -9.01 8.21
C VAL A 40 9.78 -9.25 8.17
N ARG A 41 9.09 -8.87 9.25
CA ARG A 41 7.63 -8.97 9.34
C ARG A 41 6.97 -8.01 8.34
N LYS A 42 5.86 -8.44 7.71
CA LYS A 42 5.04 -7.59 6.82
C LYS A 42 4.71 -6.25 7.49
N LEU A 43 5.03 -5.16 6.80
CA LEU A 43 4.80 -3.81 7.29
C LEU A 43 3.30 -3.52 7.44
N SER A 44 2.94 -2.77 8.50
CA SER A 44 1.58 -2.25 8.66
C SER A 44 1.23 -1.25 7.56
N LYS A 45 -0.08 -0.98 7.36
CA LYS A 45 -0.54 0.00 6.34
C LYS A 45 0.08 1.38 6.56
N ILE A 46 0.09 1.86 7.81
CA ILE A 46 0.66 3.17 8.15
C ILE A 46 2.17 3.20 7.96
N ALA A 47 2.89 2.15 8.36
CA ALA A 47 4.35 2.07 8.18
C ALA A 47 4.73 2.06 6.69
N THR A 48 3.94 1.35 5.87
CA THR A 48 4.12 1.30 4.40
C THR A 48 4.02 2.71 3.81
N LEU A 49 2.98 3.47 4.16
CA LEU A 49 2.79 4.83 3.64
C LEU A 49 3.87 5.81 4.12
N LEU A 50 4.30 5.71 5.39
CA LEU A 50 5.37 6.55 5.93
C LEU A 50 6.70 6.29 5.23
N LEU A 51 7.07 5.02 5.04
CA LEU A 51 8.30 4.64 4.36
C LEU A 51 8.27 5.03 2.88
N ALA A 52 7.15 4.82 2.18
CA ALA A 52 6.99 5.24 0.79
C ALA A 52 7.22 6.76 0.62
N LYS A 53 6.58 7.58 1.47
CA LYS A 53 6.76 9.03 1.44
C LYS A 53 8.23 9.42 1.67
N ASN A 54 8.86 8.84 2.69
CA ASN A 54 10.25 9.16 3.02
C ASN A 54 11.21 8.69 1.92
N HIS A 55 10.93 7.56 1.27
CA HIS A 55 11.72 7.05 0.17
C HIS A 55 11.71 8.01 -1.03
N ILE A 56 10.54 8.53 -1.41
CA ILE A 56 10.41 9.53 -2.48
C ILE A 56 11.24 10.78 -2.17
N ILE A 57 11.14 11.31 -0.94
CA ILE A 57 11.90 12.50 -0.52
C ILE A 57 13.42 12.24 -0.60
N MET A 58 13.86 11.09 -0.10
CA MET A 58 15.28 10.70 -0.14
C MET A 58 15.80 10.59 -1.57
N GLN A 59 15.03 9.97 -2.47
CA GLN A 59 15.39 9.86 -3.89
C GLN A 59 15.46 11.23 -4.57
N ALA A 60 14.50 12.12 -4.30
CA ALA A 60 14.52 13.47 -4.85
C ALA A 60 15.77 14.25 -4.42
N ASN A 61 16.13 14.20 -3.13
CA ASN A 61 17.34 14.84 -2.63
C ASN A 61 18.61 14.25 -3.25
N ALA A 62 18.70 12.92 -3.33
CA ALA A 62 19.85 12.25 -3.93
C ALA A 62 20.03 12.60 -5.42
N ILE A 63 18.94 12.77 -6.16
CA ILE A 63 18.98 13.23 -7.55
C ILE A 63 19.53 14.65 -7.64
N GLU A 64 19.09 15.57 -6.77
CA GLU A 64 19.59 16.95 -6.78
C GLU A 64 21.08 17.02 -6.40
N ASP A 65 21.51 16.25 -5.40
CA ASP A 65 22.93 16.19 -5.01
C ASP A 65 23.84 15.69 -6.14
N LEU A 66 23.35 14.78 -7.00
CA LEU A 66 24.09 14.24 -8.15
C LEU A 66 24.10 15.19 -9.37
N ARG A 67 23.30 16.26 -9.37
CA ARG A 67 23.25 17.24 -10.46
C ARG A 67 24.24 18.40 -10.28
N VAL A 68 24.91 18.45 -9.13
CA VAL A 68 26.00 19.38 -8.78
C VAL A 68 27.31 18.90 -9.40
#